data_AF-A0A7S2PHI0-F1
#
_entry.id   AF-A0A7S2PHI0-F1
#
_cell.length_a   1.000
_cell.length_b   1.000
_cell.length_c   1.000
_cell.angle_alpha   90.00
_cell.angle_beta   90.00
_cell.angle_gamma   90.00
#
_symmetry.space_group_name_H-M   'P 1'
#
loop_
_entity.id
_entity.type
_entity.pdbx_description
1 polymer ?
#
loop_
_entity_poly.entity_id
_entity_poly.type
_entity_poly.pdbx_seq_one_letter_code
_entity_poly.pdbx_strand_id
1 'polypeptide(L)'
;KMEGSSSAQHPLAQVPPMAAAASPGPAPAMALSTKLAAMKAGPMKAKAAGHATAAKRKRRPSKIARGKMAKSAVFRGDKAKTSGGLVKAQIAQNSEGRYVYKSLSAVARKRYYENGRLKAWVDACKAARAAMGLTGFVAVGGKTATGRALHARAKAIL
;
A
#
# COMPACT_ATOMS: atom_id res chain seq x y z
N LYS A 1 -20.58 -32.02 -51.73
CA LYS A 1 -21.07 -32.87 -50.62
C LYS A 1 -20.36 -32.35 -49.38
N MET A 2 -21.07 -31.54 -48.60
CA MET A 2 -21.74 -31.97 -47.36
C MET A 2 -20.69 -32.24 -46.27
N GLU A 3 -20.54 -31.30 -45.35
CA GLU A 3 -21.05 -31.39 -43.96
C GLU A 3 -20.09 -32.24 -43.11
N GLY A 4 -19.57 -31.84 -41.95
CA GLY A 4 -19.95 -30.81 -40.99
C GLY A 4 -19.54 -31.35 -39.61
N SER A 5 -19.34 -30.43 -38.65
CA SER A 5 -19.22 -30.68 -37.19
C SER A 5 -17.97 -31.43 -36.70
N SER A 6 -17.39 -31.16 -35.52
CA SER A 6 -17.51 -30.13 -34.49
C SER A 6 -16.49 -30.57 -33.43
N SER A 7 -15.51 -29.75 -33.07
CA SER A 7 -14.69 -30.00 -31.87
C SER A 7 -14.16 -28.71 -31.26
N ALA A 8 -14.86 -28.32 -30.18
CA ALA A 8 -14.37 -27.67 -28.96
C ALA A 8 -13.17 -26.72 -29.06
N GLN A 9 -13.44 -25.41 -28.99
CA GLN A 9 -12.52 -24.43 -28.40
C GLN A 9 -13.32 -23.37 -27.63
N HIS A 10 -12.96 -23.17 -26.36
CA HIS A 10 -13.50 -22.12 -25.47
C HIS A 10 -12.89 -20.76 -25.83
N PRO A 11 -13.68 -19.68 -26.01
CA PRO A 11 -13.13 -18.33 -26.10
C PRO A 11 -13.49 -17.43 -24.89
N LEU A 12 -12.43 -16.86 -24.33
CA LEU A 12 -12.27 -15.48 -23.84
C LEU A 12 -13.54 -14.66 -23.58
N ALA A 13 -13.79 -14.36 -22.30
CA ALA A 13 -14.68 -13.26 -21.91
C ALA A 13 -13.87 -12.00 -21.57
N GLN A 14 -14.04 -10.97 -22.41
CA GLN A 14 -13.58 -9.60 -22.22
C GLN A 14 -14.84 -8.69 -22.15
N VAL A 15 -14.95 -7.94 -21.04
CA VAL A 15 -15.69 -6.69 -20.68
C VAL A 15 -16.56 -5.98 -21.75
N PRO A 16 -17.66 -5.25 -21.39
CA PRO A 16 -17.56 -3.82 -20.96
C PRO A 16 -18.75 -3.30 -20.06
N PRO A 17 -19.07 -1.98 -19.90
CA PRO A 17 -19.05 -1.29 -18.57
C PRO A 17 -20.30 -0.39 -18.21
N MET A 18 -20.31 0.12 -16.97
CA MET A 18 -20.86 1.43 -16.49
C MET A 18 -22.38 1.76 -16.43
N ALA A 19 -22.65 2.63 -15.43
CA ALA A 19 -23.81 3.51 -15.17
C ALA A 19 -25.02 2.89 -14.45
N ALA A 20 -25.79 3.57 -13.59
CA ALA A 20 -25.68 4.76 -12.73
C ALA A 20 -27.03 4.85 -11.96
N ALA A 21 -27.02 5.51 -10.80
CA ALA A 21 -28.12 6.30 -10.20
C ALA A 21 -29.35 5.64 -9.51
N ALA A 22 -29.69 6.29 -8.38
CA ALA A 22 -31.03 6.62 -7.84
C ALA A 22 -31.82 5.65 -6.92
N SER A 23 -32.03 6.11 -5.67
CA SER A 23 -33.09 5.74 -4.68
C SER A 23 -34.51 6.06 -5.22
N PRO A 24 -35.69 5.69 -4.61
CA PRO A 24 -36.06 5.40 -3.20
C PRO A 24 -37.08 4.22 -2.98
N GLY A 25 -37.58 3.98 -1.75
CA GLY A 25 -38.51 2.87 -1.33
C GLY A 25 -39.97 2.99 -1.85
N PRO A 26 -41.05 2.49 -1.19
CA PRO A 26 -41.25 1.59 -0.01
C PRO A 26 -42.25 0.40 -0.23
N ALA A 27 -42.17 -0.66 0.61
CA ALA A 27 -43.20 -1.65 1.10
C ALA A 27 -44.35 -2.19 0.18
N PRO A 28 -45.30 -3.06 0.62
CA PRO A 28 -45.40 -4.02 1.73
C PRO A 28 -45.84 -5.45 1.28
N ALA A 29 -46.03 -6.36 2.26
CA ALA A 29 -47.19 -7.29 2.38
C ALA A 29 -46.86 -8.80 2.59
N MET A 30 -47.24 -9.27 3.81
CA MET A 30 -47.97 -10.52 4.11
C MET A 30 -47.17 -11.84 3.97
N ALA A 31 -47.17 -12.82 4.87
CA ALA A 31 -48.07 -13.21 5.95
C ALA A 31 -47.37 -14.28 6.83
N LEU A 32 -48.10 -14.80 7.83
CA LEU A 32 -47.83 -15.89 8.78
C LEU A 32 -47.43 -15.40 10.17
N SER A 33 -48.37 -14.98 11.02
CA SER A 33 -49.37 -15.81 11.74
C SER A 33 -48.74 -16.74 12.78
N THR A 34 -48.82 -16.34 14.05
CA THR A 34 -49.50 -17.07 15.15
C THR A 34 -48.74 -17.09 16.49
N LYS A 35 -49.55 -16.95 17.55
CA LYS A 35 -49.38 -17.35 18.96
C LYS A 35 -48.92 -16.29 19.98
N LEU A 36 -49.94 -15.53 20.41
CA LEU A 36 -50.42 -15.46 21.81
C LEU A 36 -49.41 -14.94 22.86
N ALA A 37 -49.41 -13.63 23.06
CA ALA A 37 -49.01 -12.99 24.31
C ALA A 37 -50.26 -12.80 25.20
N ALA A 38 -50.19 -13.25 26.44
CA ALA A 38 -51.14 -12.87 27.49
C ALA A 38 -50.39 -12.54 28.79
N MET A 39 -50.42 -11.24 29.13
CA MET A 39 -50.43 -10.60 30.46
C MET A 39 -49.43 -11.02 31.54
N LYS A 40 -48.68 -10.05 32.11
CA LYS A 40 -49.07 -9.25 33.30
C LYS A 40 -47.85 -8.45 33.80
N ALA A 41 -48.07 -7.16 34.10
CA ALA A 41 -47.09 -6.29 34.77
C ALA A 41 -46.97 -6.61 36.28
N GLY A 42 -45.77 -6.41 36.85
CA GLY A 42 -45.48 -6.43 38.30
C GLY A 42 -44.05 -5.97 38.65
N PRO A 43 -43.78 -5.44 39.86
CA PRO A 43 -42.85 -4.31 40.09
C PRO A 43 -41.47 -4.65 40.71
N MET A 44 -40.55 -3.67 40.61
CA MET A 44 -39.22 -3.46 41.24
C MET A 44 -38.63 -4.53 42.20
N LYS A 45 -37.36 -4.92 41.95
CA LYS A 45 -36.39 -5.22 43.02
C LYS A 45 -34.96 -4.90 42.58
N ALA A 46 -34.31 -4.03 43.36
CA ALA A 46 -32.90 -3.69 43.26
C ALA A 46 -32.01 -4.95 43.39
N LYS A 47 -30.96 -5.04 42.56
CA LYS A 47 -29.74 -5.77 42.92
C LYS A 47 -28.54 -5.07 42.31
N ALA A 48 -27.89 -4.26 43.14
CA ALA A 48 -26.48 -3.97 42.97
C ALA A 48 -25.75 -5.32 42.96
N ALA A 49 -25.23 -5.70 41.79
CA ALA A 49 -24.28 -6.78 41.64
C ALA A 49 -23.14 -6.21 40.80
N GLY A 50 -21.96 -6.14 41.41
CA GLY A 50 -20.78 -5.50 40.85
C GLY A 50 -20.52 -5.97 39.42
N HIS A 51 -20.28 -5.02 38.53
CA HIS A 51 -19.67 -5.30 37.26
C HIS A 51 -18.22 -5.68 37.57
N ALA A 52 -18.00 -6.96 37.91
CA ALA A 52 -16.68 -7.55 37.88
C ALA A 52 -16.17 -7.33 36.46
N THR A 53 -15.25 -6.38 36.30
CA THR A 53 -14.59 -6.09 35.03
C THR A 53 -13.92 -7.37 34.61
N ALA A 54 -14.53 -8.06 33.63
CA ALA A 54 -14.02 -9.30 33.08
C ALA A 54 -12.54 -9.07 32.73
N ALA A 55 -11.65 -9.68 33.51
CA ALA A 55 -10.22 -9.57 33.31
C ALA A 55 -9.93 -9.95 31.87
N LYS A 56 -9.52 -8.96 31.07
CA LYS A 56 -9.46 -9.10 29.61
C LYS A 56 -8.42 -10.17 29.29
N ARG A 57 -8.88 -11.34 28.83
CA ARG A 57 -8.02 -12.46 28.45
C ARG A 57 -6.89 -11.95 27.56
N LYS A 58 -5.64 -12.14 28.00
CA LYS A 58 -4.46 -11.72 27.25
C LYS A 58 -4.50 -12.36 25.87
N ARG A 59 -4.69 -11.55 24.83
CA ARG A 59 -4.77 -12.03 23.46
C ARG A 59 -3.42 -12.62 23.06
N ARG A 60 -3.44 -13.81 22.45
CA ARG A 60 -2.24 -14.41 21.85
C ARG A 60 -1.66 -13.41 20.83
N PRO A 61 -0.34 -13.15 20.84
CA PRO A 61 0.26 -12.20 19.91
C PRO A 61 0.01 -12.67 18.48
N SER A 62 -0.43 -11.76 17.61
CA SER A 62 -0.67 -12.09 16.21
C SER A 62 0.64 -12.46 15.51
N LYS A 63 0.64 -13.59 14.77
CA LYS A 63 1.78 -14.04 13.94
C LYS A 63 2.08 -13.07 12.79
N ILE A 64 1.06 -12.32 12.35
CA ILE A 64 1.16 -11.31 11.29
C ILE A 64 1.37 -9.92 11.90
N ALA A 65 2.37 -9.21 11.38
CA ALA A 65 2.67 -7.82 11.69
C ALA A 65 1.81 -6.87 10.87
N ARG A 66 1.08 -6.00 11.57
CA ARG A 66 0.22 -4.96 10.98
C ARG A 66 0.66 -3.59 11.51
N GLY A 67 0.35 -2.54 10.76
CA GLY A 67 0.66 -1.16 11.13
C GLY A 67 2.04 -0.65 10.70
N LYS A 68 2.37 0.58 11.08
CA LYS A 68 3.58 1.32 10.64
C LYS A 68 4.88 0.60 10.97
N MET A 69 4.91 -0.10 12.11
CA MET A 69 6.08 -0.80 12.65
C MET A 69 6.15 -2.28 12.21
N ALA A 70 5.40 -2.68 11.17
CA ALA A 70 5.28 -4.09 10.81
C ALA A 70 6.63 -4.69 10.35
N LYS A 71 7.38 -3.98 9.51
CA LYS A 71 8.66 -4.46 8.97
C LYS A 71 9.74 -4.56 10.05
N SER A 72 9.80 -3.59 10.96
CA SER A 72 10.72 -3.63 12.10
C SER A 72 10.37 -4.73 13.08
N ALA A 73 9.08 -4.94 13.39
CA ALA A 73 8.65 -6.06 14.24
C ALA A 73 9.04 -7.43 13.67
N VAL A 74 8.92 -7.62 12.35
CA VAL A 74 9.37 -8.86 11.69
C VAL A 74 10.90 -8.97 11.67
N PHE A 75 11.62 -7.87 11.47
CA PHE A 75 13.08 -7.88 11.49
C PHE A 75 13.65 -8.22 12.88
N ARG A 76 13.04 -7.67 13.95
CA ARG A 76 13.36 -8.01 15.34
C ARG A 76 13.02 -9.46 15.69
N GLY A 77 12.03 -10.04 15.02
CA GLY A 77 11.58 -11.41 15.26
C GLY A 77 10.32 -11.51 16.13
N ASP A 78 9.71 -10.38 16.51
CA ASP A 78 8.47 -10.32 17.28
C ASP A 78 7.31 -11.04 16.56
N LYS A 79 7.39 -11.11 15.23
CA LYS A 79 6.34 -11.61 14.33
C LYS A 79 6.95 -12.33 13.14
N ALA A 80 6.24 -13.30 12.59
CA ALA A 80 6.76 -14.15 11.52
C ALA A 80 6.72 -13.49 10.13
N LYS A 81 5.64 -12.76 9.82
CA LYS A 81 5.43 -12.12 8.52
C LYS A 81 4.68 -10.80 8.62
N THR A 82 4.87 -9.88 7.67
CA THR A 82 4.04 -8.67 7.55
C THR A 82 2.69 -9.00 6.91
N SER A 83 1.74 -8.05 6.96
CA SER A 83 0.46 -8.18 6.24
C SER A 83 0.63 -8.40 4.73
N GLY A 84 1.70 -7.86 4.14
CA GLY A 84 2.09 -8.08 2.74
C GLY A 84 2.94 -9.33 2.51
N GLY A 85 2.97 -10.28 3.46
CA GLY A 85 3.66 -11.57 3.31
C GLY A 85 5.17 -11.54 3.51
N LEU A 86 5.74 -10.40 3.95
CA LEU A 86 7.18 -10.24 4.02
C LEU A 86 7.79 -10.93 5.25
N VAL A 87 8.81 -11.76 5.02
CA VAL A 87 9.59 -12.45 6.06
C VAL A 87 10.91 -11.74 6.34
N LYS A 88 11.54 -12.03 7.47
CA LYS A 88 12.81 -11.40 7.89
C LYS A 88 13.91 -11.47 6.83
N ALA A 89 14.05 -12.59 6.12
CA ALA A 89 15.06 -12.78 5.07
C ALA A 89 14.95 -11.80 3.89
N GLN A 90 13.75 -11.26 3.66
CA GLN A 90 13.46 -10.34 2.55
C GLN A 90 13.51 -8.86 2.98
N ILE A 91 13.78 -8.59 4.25
CA ILE A 91 13.85 -7.24 4.82
C ILE A 91 15.32 -6.87 5.06
N ALA A 92 15.69 -5.65 4.67
CA ALA A 92 16.98 -5.06 4.98
C ALA A 92 16.81 -3.68 5.60
N GLN A 93 17.73 -3.28 6.47
CA GLN A 93 17.82 -1.93 7.00
C GLN A 93 18.69 -1.07 6.08
N ASN A 94 18.24 0.12 5.72
CA ASN A 94 19.07 1.10 5.02
C ASN A 94 19.90 1.93 6.02
N SER A 95 20.81 2.77 5.52
CA SER A 95 21.64 3.65 6.35
C SER A 95 20.85 4.64 7.21
N GLU A 96 19.65 5.02 6.77
CA GLU A 96 18.74 5.91 7.51
C GLU A 96 17.87 5.15 8.53
N GLY A 97 18.17 3.87 8.78
CA GLY A 97 17.45 3.04 9.75
C GLY A 97 16.07 2.55 9.29
N ARG A 98 15.67 2.79 8.04
CA ARG A 98 14.39 2.34 7.46
C ARG A 98 14.47 0.89 6.99
N TYR A 99 13.43 0.11 7.31
CA TYR A 99 13.29 -1.26 6.84
C TYR A 99 12.62 -1.32 5.46
N VAL A 100 13.38 -1.79 4.48
CA VAL A 100 12.98 -1.85 3.07
C VAL A 100 12.99 -3.29 2.54
N TYR A 101 12.37 -3.50 1.39
CA TYR A 101 12.45 -4.78 0.67
C TYR A 101 13.87 -4.94 0.11
N LYS A 102 14.52 -6.07 0.39
CA LYS A 102 15.88 -6.37 -0.08
C LYS A 102 15.98 -6.39 -1.61
N SER A 103 14.99 -6.98 -2.27
CA SER A 103 14.91 -7.05 -3.74
C SER A 103 14.82 -5.66 -4.38
N LEU A 104 13.93 -4.80 -3.89
CA LEU A 104 13.76 -3.45 -4.40
C LEU A 104 15.02 -2.59 -4.18
N SER A 105 15.66 -2.72 -3.01
CA SER A 105 16.91 -2.03 -2.73
C SER A 105 18.03 -2.47 -3.68
N ALA A 106 18.13 -3.77 -3.98
CA ALA A 106 19.11 -4.28 -4.93
C ALA A 106 18.88 -3.68 -6.33
N VAL A 107 17.66 -3.74 -6.87
CA VAL A 107 17.33 -3.17 -8.20
C VAL A 107 17.66 -1.67 -8.27
N ALA A 108 17.32 -0.90 -7.23
CA ALA A 108 17.65 0.52 -7.17
C ALA A 108 19.18 0.75 -7.18
N ARG A 109 19.93 -0.07 -6.43
CA ARG A 109 21.40 -0.01 -6.41
C ARG A 109 21.97 -0.34 -7.79
N LYS A 110 21.48 -1.37 -8.46
CA LYS A 110 21.89 -1.72 -9.84
C LYS A 110 21.67 -0.56 -10.80
N ARG A 111 20.48 0.05 -10.78
CA ARG A 111 20.16 1.20 -11.65
C ARG A 111 21.05 2.41 -11.40
N TYR A 112 21.46 2.63 -10.15
CA TYR A 112 22.31 3.77 -9.80
C TYR A 112 23.79 3.53 -10.10
N TYR A 113 24.33 2.37 -9.67
CA TYR A 113 25.76 2.07 -9.73
C TYR A 113 26.17 1.27 -10.96
N GLU A 114 25.40 0.25 -11.35
CA GLU A 114 25.76 -0.63 -12.49
C GLU A 114 25.42 0.02 -13.83
N ASN A 115 24.21 0.58 -13.98
CA ASN A 115 23.81 1.25 -15.23
C ASN A 115 24.47 2.62 -15.43
N GLY A 116 25.09 3.19 -14.38
CA GLY A 116 26.01 4.33 -14.41
C GLY A 116 25.43 5.69 -14.82
N ARG A 117 24.44 5.75 -15.72
CA ARG A 117 23.87 6.98 -16.31
C ARG A 117 23.37 7.97 -15.27
N LEU A 118 22.70 7.48 -14.23
CA LEU A 118 22.15 8.36 -13.20
C LEU A 118 23.26 8.94 -12.32
N LYS A 119 24.28 8.15 -12.00
CA LYS A 119 25.46 8.61 -11.26
C LYS A 119 26.28 9.60 -12.08
N ALA A 120 26.57 9.29 -13.34
CA ALA A 120 27.29 10.16 -14.25
C ALA A 120 26.59 11.52 -14.41
N TRP A 121 25.26 11.52 -14.58
CA TRP A 121 24.48 12.77 -14.65
C TRP A 121 24.56 13.60 -13.36
N VAL A 122 24.46 12.96 -12.19
CA VAL A 122 24.57 13.64 -10.90
C VAL A 122 25.96 14.24 -10.71
N ASP A 123 27.01 13.51 -11.07
CA ASP A 123 28.40 13.97 -10.93
C ASP A 123 28.72 15.08 -11.96
N ALA A 124 28.20 15.01 -13.18
CA ALA A 124 28.25 16.07 -14.18
C ALA A 124 27.55 17.36 -13.70
N CYS A 125 26.37 17.23 -13.07
CA CYS A 125 25.68 18.38 -12.47
C CYS A 125 26.48 19.02 -11.34
N LYS A 126 27.16 18.22 -10.50
CA LYS A 126 28.04 18.75 -9.43
C LYS A 126 29.24 19.50 -10.02
N ALA A 127 29.89 18.93 -11.04
CA ALA A 127 31.02 19.55 -11.71
C ALA A 127 30.60 20.87 -12.40
N ALA A 128 29.47 20.89 -13.11
CA ALA A 128 28.94 22.09 -13.73
C ALA A 128 28.61 23.19 -12.71
N ARG A 129 28.04 22.82 -11.55
CA ARG A 129 27.76 23.75 -10.45
C ARG A 129 29.03 24.34 -9.84
N ALA A 130 30.05 23.51 -9.61
CA ALA A 130 31.34 23.96 -9.10
C ALA A 130 32.02 24.93 -10.09
N ALA A 131 32.03 24.59 -11.39
CA ALA A 131 32.62 25.42 -12.43
C ALA A 131 31.91 26.78 -12.64
N MET A 132 30.65 26.91 -12.24
CA MET A 132 29.89 28.16 -12.30
C MET A 132 29.80 28.89 -10.95
N GLY A 133 30.34 28.32 -9.86
CA GLY A 133 30.28 28.92 -8.52
C GLY A 133 28.85 29.11 -7.98
N LEU A 134 27.88 28.29 -8.40
CA LEU A 134 26.47 28.51 -8.07
C LEU A 134 26.15 28.05 -6.63
N THR A 135 25.82 29.01 -5.77
CA THR A 135 25.33 28.78 -4.40
C THR A 135 23.81 28.81 -4.33
N GLY A 136 23.22 28.02 -3.42
CA GLY A 136 21.77 27.94 -3.27
C GLY A 136 21.06 27.09 -4.34
N PHE A 137 19.75 27.18 -4.39
CA PHE A 137 18.92 26.40 -5.30
C PHE A 137 18.91 27.02 -6.70
N VAL A 138 19.22 26.20 -7.71
CA VAL A 138 19.11 26.58 -9.13
C VAL A 138 18.42 25.43 -9.86
N ALA A 139 17.29 25.73 -10.50
CA ALA A 139 16.55 24.74 -11.28
C ALA A 139 17.33 24.35 -12.54
N VAL A 140 17.71 23.08 -12.66
CA VAL A 140 18.39 22.53 -13.84
C VAL A 140 17.41 22.55 -15.02
N GLY A 141 17.75 23.27 -16.11
CA GLY A 141 16.90 23.37 -17.30
C GLY A 141 15.63 24.21 -17.11
N GLY A 142 15.58 25.05 -16.07
CA GLY A 142 14.43 25.90 -15.79
C GLY A 142 14.26 27.11 -16.73
N LYS A 143 13.29 27.97 -16.41
CA LYS A 143 13.01 29.22 -17.15
C LYS A 143 14.10 30.29 -17.00
N THR A 144 14.93 30.18 -15.95
CA THR A 144 16.01 31.12 -15.68
C THR A 144 17.21 30.86 -16.61
N ALA A 145 17.90 31.92 -17.02
CA ALA A 145 19.07 31.82 -17.89
C ALA A 145 20.18 30.95 -17.25
N THR A 146 20.40 31.11 -15.94
CA THR A 146 21.36 30.32 -15.15
C THR A 146 21.03 28.82 -15.15
N GLY A 147 19.75 28.46 -15.04
CA GLY A 147 19.29 27.08 -15.04
C GLY A 147 19.49 26.38 -16.39
N ARG A 148 19.25 27.10 -17.50
CA ARG A 148 19.53 26.61 -18.86
C ARG A 148 21.02 26.41 -19.10
N ALA A 149 21.84 27.38 -18.68
CA ALA A 149 23.29 27.31 -18.82
C ALA A 149 23.89 26.13 -18.02
N LEU A 150 23.40 25.90 -16.79
CA LEU A 150 23.80 24.74 -15.97
C LEU A 150 23.48 23.43 -16.69
N HIS A 151 22.26 23.28 -17.21
CA HIS A 151 21.86 22.08 -17.95
C HIS A 151 22.71 21.84 -19.20
N ALA A 152 22.99 22.89 -19.98
CA ALA A 152 23.85 22.80 -21.15
C ALA A 152 25.27 22.36 -20.77
N ARG A 153 25.86 22.93 -19.72
CA ARG A 153 27.19 22.50 -19.23
C ARG A 153 27.19 21.08 -18.68
N ALA A 154 26.19 20.70 -17.89
CA ALA A 154 26.08 19.34 -17.36
C ALA A 154 25.95 18.30 -18.48
N LYS A 155 25.19 18.63 -19.54
CA LYS A 155 25.06 17.78 -20.73
C LYS A 155 26.34 17.71 -21.56
N ALA A 156 27.20 18.72 -21.51
CA ALA A 156 28.49 18.71 -22.20
C ALA A 156 29.57 17.88 -21.45
N ILE A 157 29.39 17.66 -20.14
CA ILE A 157 30.30 16.86 -19.30
C ILE A 157 29.93 15.37 -19.33
N LEU A 158 28.65 15.06 -19.55
CA LEU A 158 28.12 13.70 -19.65
C LEU A 158 28.49 13.06 -21.00
#